data_AF-A0A388P635-F1
#
_entry.id   AF-A0A388P635-F1
#
_cell.length_a   1.000
_cell.length_b   1.000
_cell.length_c   1.000
_cell.angle_alpha   90.00
_cell.angle_beta   90.00
_cell.angle_gamma   90.00
#
_symmetry.space_group_name_H-M   'P 1'
#
loop_
_entity.id
_entity.type
_entity.pdbx_description
1 polymer ?
#
loop_
_entity_poly.entity_id
_entity_poly.type
_entity_poly.pdbx_seq_one_letter_code
_entity_poly.pdbx_strand_id
1 'polypeptide(L)'
;MLVASNKALTVVDPRDQYQARVRILDWYERQAPADFHLFGRGWDRPAALPGRWGRVRNQLRKILGRFLPAKSPYATCAARSTTRSSCLRAPAFVLAHENCRDLSGYVTEKLFDCFRAGCVPVYVGPQEIADLIPADCFIDGRSYETPAALDAHLRTIDGTAYRATQERIRAFLLSDRARPFSQDHFADVLAREILADLPAAR
;
A
#
# COMPACT_ATOMS: atom_id res chain seq x y z
N MET A 1 -0.89 -9.18 -4.23
CA MET A 1 -2.19 -8.46 -4.20
C MET A 1 -1.98 -6.97 -3.96
N LEU A 2 -2.96 -6.13 -4.32
CA LEU A 2 -2.96 -4.69 -4.06
C LEU A 2 -4.24 -4.29 -3.31
N VAL A 3 -4.09 -3.56 -2.20
CA VAL A 3 -5.21 -3.00 -1.44
C VAL A 3 -5.13 -1.48 -1.41
N ALA A 4 -5.72 -0.82 -2.41
CA ALA A 4 -5.68 0.64 -2.53
C ALA A 4 -6.95 1.18 -3.18
N SER A 5 -7.35 2.40 -2.85
CA SER A 5 -8.42 3.07 -3.60
C SER A 5 -7.89 3.58 -4.94
N ASN A 6 -8.71 3.53 -5.99
CA ASN A 6 -8.41 4.10 -7.29
C ASN A 6 -8.37 5.64 -7.19
N LYS A 7 -7.16 6.19 -7.04
CA LYS A 7 -6.87 7.61 -6.88
C LYS A 7 -5.67 7.99 -7.74
N ALA A 8 -5.55 9.28 -8.04
CA ALA A 8 -4.39 9.85 -8.71
C ALA A 8 -4.19 11.30 -8.25
N LEU A 9 -2.94 11.77 -8.27
CA LEU A 9 -2.63 13.15 -7.91
C LEU A 9 -3.09 14.12 -8.99
N THR A 10 -3.53 15.30 -8.57
CA THR A 10 -3.88 16.38 -9.51
C THR A 10 -2.65 17.11 -10.01
N VAL A 11 -1.66 17.29 -9.14
CA VAL A 11 -0.34 17.80 -9.49
C VAL A 11 0.57 16.58 -9.56
N VAL A 12 1.21 16.38 -10.71
CA VAL A 12 2.11 15.24 -10.92
C VAL A 12 3.36 15.46 -10.06
N ASP A 13 3.72 14.46 -9.27
CA ASP A 13 4.95 14.45 -8.47
C ASP A 13 5.73 13.17 -8.83
N PRO A 14 7.06 13.24 -9.04
CA PRO A 14 7.89 12.06 -9.34
C PRO A 14 7.93 11.02 -8.21
N ARG A 15 7.50 11.40 -7.00
CA ARG A 15 7.35 10.52 -5.84
C ARG A 15 6.00 9.81 -5.80
N ASP A 16 5.08 10.11 -6.72
CA ASP A 16 3.75 9.51 -6.79
C ASP A 16 3.81 7.99 -6.95
N GLN A 17 3.20 7.29 -6.00
CA GLN A 17 3.08 5.83 -6.03
C GLN A 17 1.73 5.35 -6.54
N TYR A 18 0.73 6.23 -6.76
CA TYR A 18 -0.53 5.82 -7.38
C TYR A 18 -0.29 5.26 -8.78
N GLN A 19 0.49 5.98 -9.61
CA GLN A 19 0.84 5.49 -10.95
C GLN A 19 1.77 4.27 -10.90
N ALA A 20 2.66 4.17 -9.92
CA ALA A 20 3.51 2.99 -9.76
C ALA A 20 2.67 1.71 -9.53
N ARG A 21 1.64 1.79 -8.68
CA ARG A 21 0.71 0.67 -8.43
C ARG A 21 -0.08 0.31 -9.68
N VAL A 22 -0.54 1.30 -10.45
CA VAL A 22 -1.25 1.08 -11.71
C VAL A 22 -0.34 0.37 -12.72
N ARG A 23 0.94 0.75 -12.83
CA ARG A 23 1.90 0.05 -13.70
C ARG A 23 2.07 -1.42 -13.35
N ILE A 24 2.14 -1.74 -12.05
CA ILE A 24 2.22 -3.13 -11.60
C ILE A 24 0.91 -3.88 -11.91
N LEU A 25 -0.23 -3.26 -11.61
CA LEU A 25 -1.55 -3.80 -11.93
C LEU A 25 -1.71 -4.10 -13.43
N ASP A 26 -1.41 -3.13 -14.29
CA ASP A 26 -1.53 -3.28 -15.75
C ASP A 26 -0.62 -4.38 -16.29
N TRP A 27 0.54 -4.59 -15.67
CA TRP A 27 1.44 -5.69 -16.04
C TRP A 27 0.83 -7.05 -15.65
N TYR A 28 0.36 -7.21 -14.41
CA TYR A 28 -0.27 -8.45 -13.97
C TYR A 28 -1.55 -8.76 -14.74
N GLU A 29 -2.36 -7.76 -15.05
CA GLU A 29 -3.59 -7.92 -15.84
C GLU A 29 -3.30 -8.51 -17.23
N ARG A 30 -2.14 -8.18 -17.83
CA ARG A 30 -1.73 -8.68 -19.14
C ARG A 30 -1.00 -10.02 -19.10
N GLN A 31 -0.19 -10.24 -18.07
CA GLN A 31 0.75 -11.37 -18.02
C GLN A 31 0.24 -12.54 -17.17
N ALA A 32 -0.35 -12.25 -16.00
CA ALA A 32 -0.76 -13.24 -15.02
C ALA A 32 -1.96 -12.76 -14.17
N PRO A 33 -3.15 -12.56 -14.79
CA PRO A 33 -4.30 -11.99 -14.08
C PRO A 33 -4.85 -12.88 -12.96
N ALA A 34 -4.60 -14.19 -13.01
CA ALA A 34 -4.99 -15.14 -11.96
C ALA A 34 -4.13 -15.01 -10.69
N ASP A 35 -2.89 -14.52 -10.81
CA ASP A 35 -1.92 -14.45 -9.72
C ASP A 35 -2.00 -13.12 -8.94
N PHE A 36 -2.87 -12.20 -9.36
CA PHE A 36 -2.97 -10.88 -8.78
C PHE A 36 -4.39 -10.52 -8.39
N HIS A 37 -4.57 -10.25 -7.09
CA HIS A 37 -5.86 -9.78 -6.57
C HIS A 37 -5.81 -8.28 -6.30
N LEU A 38 -6.76 -7.56 -6.91
CA LEU A 38 -6.97 -6.12 -6.73
C LEU A 38 -8.17 -5.88 -5.80
N PHE A 39 -7.93 -5.11 -4.74
CA PHE A 39 -8.94 -4.71 -3.77
C PHE A 39 -8.94 -3.20 -3.56
N GLY A 40 -10.12 -2.65 -3.29
CA GLY A 40 -10.31 -1.26 -2.90
C GLY A 40 -11.44 -0.56 -3.65
N ARG A 41 -11.71 0.69 -3.27
CA ARG A 41 -12.82 1.47 -3.83
C ARG A 41 -12.42 2.11 -5.15
N GLY A 42 -13.33 2.17 -6.12
CA GLY A 42 -13.15 2.91 -7.37
C GLY A 42 -12.58 2.11 -8.54
N TRP A 43 -12.29 0.81 -8.36
CA TRP A 43 -11.84 -0.09 -9.42
C TRP A 43 -12.98 -0.66 -10.27
N ASP A 44 -14.22 -0.24 -10.01
CA ASP A 44 -15.37 -0.36 -10.90
C ASP A 44 -15.22 0.47 -12.19
N ARG A 45 -14.15 1.26 -12.28
CA ARG A 45 -13.80 2.13 -13.41
C ARG A 45 -12.32 1.97 -13.76
N PRO A 46 -11.89 2.41 -14.96
CA PRO A 46 -10.47 2.46 -15.32
C PRO A 46 -9.64 3.27 -14.32
N ALA A 47 -8.32 3.03 -14.31
CA ALA A 47 -7.40 3.73 -13.42
C ALA A 47 -7.58 5.25 -13.51
N ALA A 48 -7.56 5.89 -12.34
CA ALA A 48 -7.65 7.33 -12.20
C ALA A 48 -6.42 7.95 -12.84
N LEU A 49 -6.65 8.99 -13.64
CA LEU A 49 -5.57 9.62 -14.37
C LEU A 49 -5.05 10.83 -13.61
N PRO A 50 -3.72 11.04 -13.62
CA PRO A 50 -3.12 12.17 -12.94
C PRO A 50 -3.34 13.47 -13.74
N GLY A 51 -3.08 14.61 -13.11
CA GLY A 51 -3.15 15.92 -13.76
C GLY A 51 -4.51 16.61 -13.63
N ARG A 52 -4.55 17.91 -13.95
CA ARG A 52 -5.77 18.74 -13.92
C ARG A 52 -6.84 18.22 -14.89
N TRP A 53 -6.45 17.90 -16.12
CA TRP A 53 -7.33 17.28 -17.10
C TRP A 53 -7.75 15.85 -16.70
N GLY A 54 -6.84 15.10 -16.08
CA GLY A 54 -7.14 13.80 -15.48
C GLY A 54 -8.25 13.90 -14.44
N ARG A 55 -8.19 14.89 -13.54
CA ARG A 55 -9.24 15.17 -12.55
C ARG A 55 -10.61 15.40 -13.21
N VAL A 56 -10.67 16.26 -14.23
CA VAL A 56 -11.93 16.55 -14.95
C VAL A 56 -12.49 15.26 -15.55
N ARG A 57 -11.66 14.49 -16.27
CA ARG A 57 -12.08 13.21 -16.85
C ARG A 57 -12.52 12.19 -15.80
N ASN A 58 -11.82 12.12 -14.67
CA ASN A 58 -12.19 11.24 -13.57
C ASN A 58 -13.55 11.63 -12.96
N GLN A 59 -13.86 12.93 -12.85
CA GLN A 59 -15.17 13.40 -12.38
C GLN A 59 -16.29 13.07 -13.36
N LEU A 60 -16.06 13.29 -14.66
CA LEU A 60 -17.01 12.90 -15.71
C LEU A 60 -17.31 11.39 -15.66
N ARG A 61 -16.27 10.55 -15.57
CA ARG A 61 -16.43 9.08 -15.41
C ARG A 61 -17.22 8.70 -14.16
N LYS A 62 -17.04 9.43 -13.05
CA LYS A 62 -17.81 9.20 -11.82
C LYS A 62 -19.28 9.52 -12.01
N ILE A 63 -19.60 10.65 -12.65
CA ILE A 63 -20.97 11.06 -12.95
C ILE A 63 -21.64 10.06 -13.90
N LEU A 64 -20.98 9.73 -15.02
CA LEU A 64 -21.49 8.75 -16.00
C LEU A 64 -21.70 7.36 -15.38
N GLY A 65 -20.77 6.92 -14.53
CA GLY A 65 -20.88 5.64 -13.82
C GLY A 65 -21.96 5.59 -12.73
N ARG A 66 -22.71 6.68 -12.47
CA ARG A 66 -23.95 6.62 -11.67
C ARG A 66 -25.13 6.10 -12.49
N PHE A 67 -25.07 6.25 -13.81
CA PHE A 67 -26.15 5.94 -14.73
C PHE A 67 -25.90 4.68 -15.57
N LEU A 68 -24.65 4.22 -15.65
CA LEU A 68 -24.26 3.02 -16.38
C LEU A 68 -23.90 1.88 -15.42
N PRO A 69 -24.25 0.61 -15.74
CA PRO A 69 -23.84 -0.54 -14.94
C PRO A 69 -22.31 -0.63 -14.91
N ALA A 70 -21.76 -0.59 -13.71
CA ALA A 70 -20.31 -0.60 -13.51
C ALA A 70 -19.80 -2.05 -13.43
N LYS A 71 -19.20 -2.54 -14.51
CA LYS A 71 -18.35 -3.73 -14.48
C LYS A 71 -16.90 -3.28 -14.39
N SER A 72 -16.14 -3.83 -13.43
CA SER A 72 -14.71 -3.54 -13.34
C SER A 72 -14.03 -3.92 -14.66
N PRO A 73 -13.15 -3.05 -15.21
CA PRO A 73 -12.40 -3.39 -16.41
C PRO A 73 -11.24 -4.36 -16.13
N TYR A 74 -11.01 -4.72 -14.87
CA TYR A 74 -9.90 -5.58 -14.45
C TYR A 74 -10.40 -6.97 -14.07
N ALA A 75 -9.88 -8.01 -14.72
CA ALA A 75 -10.08 -9.40 -14.35
C ALA A 75 -9.49 -9.71 -12.97
N THR A 76 -8.42 -8.99 -12.59
CA THR A 76 -7.77 -9.06 -11.26
C THR A 76 -8.64 -8.52 -10.11
N CYS A 77 -9.72 -7.78 -10.40
CA CYS A 77 -10.59 -7.22 -9.37
C CYS A 77 -11.43 -8.31 -8.69
N ALA A 78 -11.06 -8.69 -7.46
CA ALA A 78 -11.86 -9.59 -6.65
C ALA A 78 -13.19 -8.91 -6.25
N ALA A 79 -14.27 -9.68 -6.19
CA ALA A 79 -15.61 -9.16 -5.93
C ALA A 79 -15.68 -8.32 -4.64
N ARG A 80 -16.40 -7.20 -4.75
CA ARG A 80 -16.55 -6.00 -3.88
C ARG A 80 -16.76 -6.19 -2.36
N SER A 81 -16.80 -7.40 -1.81
CA SER A 81 -17.37 -7.68 -0.48
C SER A 81 -16.41 -8.35 0.52
N THR A 82 -15.14 -7.95 0.56
CA THR A 82 -14.24 -8.32 1.67
C THR A 82 -13.59 -7.06 2.26
N THR A 83 -13.78 -6.82 3.55
CA THR A 83 -13.08 -5.79 4.34
C THR A 83 -11.56 -5.94 4.14
N ARG A 84 -10.78 -4.85 4.21
CA ARG A 84 -9.30 -4.89 4.06
C ARG A 84 -8.67 -6.02 4.88
N SER A 85 -9.10 -6.21 6.12
CA SER A 85 -8.60 -7.27 7.02
C SER A 85 -9.05 -8.69 6.62
N SER A 86 -10.14 -8.85 5.88
CA SER A 86 -10.61 -10.17 5.42
C SER A 86 -10.00 -10.63 4.10
N CYS A 87 -9.49 -9.72 3.28
CA CYS A 87 -8.71 -10.02 2.07
C CYS A 87 -7.32 -10.60 2.36
N LEU A 88 -6.76 -10.29 3.54
CA LEU A 88 -5.35 -10.54 3.88
C LEU A 88 -5.12 -11.88 4.61
N ARG A 89 -6.07 -12.82 4.59
CA ARG A 89 -5.99 -14.07 5.39
C ARG A 89 -5.29 -15.24 4.70
N ALA A 90 -4.91 -15.11 3.43
CA ALA A 90 -4.09 -16.09 2.72
C ALA A 90 -2.63 -15.60 2.64
N PRO A 91 -1.63 -16.52 2.67
CA PRO A 91 -0.24 -16.13 2.45
C PRO A 91 -0.11 -15.45 1.09
N ALA A 92 0.31 -14.21 1.11
CA ALA A 92 0.36 -13.37 -0.07
C ALA A 92 1.36 -12.23 0.13
N PHE A 93 2.04 -11.89 -0.95
CA PHE A 93 2.75 -10.63 -1.04
C PHE A 93 1.75 -9.48 -1.26
N VAL A 94 1.88 -8.40 -0.48
CA VAL A 94 0.99 -7.23 -0.55
C VAL A 94 1.78 -6.01 -0.99
N LEU A 95 1.32 -5.32 -2.04
CA LEU A 95 1.88 -4.04 -2.46
C LEU A 95 1.50 -2.94 -1.46
N ALA A 96 2.39 -2.68 -0.50
CA ALA A 96 2.20 -1.76 0.61
C ALA A 96 2.84 -0.40 0.34
N HIS A 97 2.72 0.13 -0.88
CA HIS A 97 3.33 1.40 -1.22
C HIS A 97 2.67 2.53 -0.45
N GLU A 98 3.44 3.51 0.00
CA GLU A 98 2.93 4.79 0.48
C GLU A 98 2.39 5.62 -0.66
N ASN A 99 1.58 6.67 -0.39
CA ASN A 99 1.02 7.47 -1.48
C ASN A 99 2.11 8.26 -2.21
N CYS A 100 3.13 8.68 -1.47
CA CYS A 100 4.36 9.30 -1.97
C CYS A 100 5.55 8.55 -1.38
N ARG A 101 6.59 8.30 -2.20
CA ARG A 101 7.88 7.78 -1.72
C ARG A 101 8.80 8.92 -1.26
N ASP A 102 9.88 8.55 -0.57
CA ASP A 102 11.01 9.45 -0.24
C ASP A 102 10.60 10.69 0.56
N LEU A 103 9.53 10.57 1.37
CA LEU A 103 9.15 11.58 2.36
C LEU A 103 9.64 11.10 3.73
N SER A 104 10.51 11.87 4.37
CA SER A 104 11.16 11.44 5.61
C SER A 104 10.13 11.17 6.71
N GLY A 105 10.30 10.05 7.41
CA GLY A 105 9.40 9.59 8.47
C GLY A 105 7.99 9.18 8.02
N TYR A 106 7.66 9.24 6.73
CA TYR A 106 6.32 8.95 6.22
C TYR A 106 6.02 7.45 6.12
N VAL A 107 5.86 6.81 7.27
CA VAL A 107 5.41 5.42 7.40
C VAL A 107 3.97 5.44 7.90
N THR A 108 3.04 4.83 7.18
CA THR A 108 1.62 4.80 7.59
C THR A 108 1.14 3.40 7.94
N GLU A 109 -0.16 3.27 8.22
CA GLU A 109 -0.83 2.03 8.55
C GLU A 109 -0.64 0.91 7.51
N LYS A 110 -0.34 1.23 6.24
CA LYS A 110 -0.30 0.24 5.15
C LYS A 110 0.70 -0.88 5.40
N LEU A 111 1.88 -0.54 5.92
CA LEU A 111 2.90 -1.52 6.25
C LEU A 111 2.44 -2.40 7.42
N PHE A 112 1.93 -1.79 8.47
CA PHE A 112 1.49 -2.50 9.67
C PHE A 112 0.20 -3.30 9.48
N ASP A 113 -0.67 -2.91 8.54
CA ASP A 113 -1.83 -3.70 8.11
C ASP A 113 -1.38 -5.05 7.53
N CYS A 114 -0.28 -5.06 6.77
CA CYS A 114 0.31 -6.30 6.26
C CYS A 114 0.88 -7.14 7.41
N PHE A 115 1.62 -6.51 8.32
CA PHE A 115 2.22 -7.19 9.47
C PHE A 115 1.16 -7.87 10.35
N ARG A 116 0.08 -7.16 10.67
CA ARG A 116 -1.03 -7.68 11.51
C ARG A 116 -1.82 -8.78 10.83
N ALA A 117 -1.85 -8.79 9.49
CA ALA A 117 -2.50 -9.86 8.74
C ALA A 117 -1.58 -11.05 8.45
N GLY A 118 -0.30 -10.99 8.82
CA GLY A 118 0.68 -12.04 8.51
C GLY A 118 1.05 -12.08 7.01
N CYS A 119 0.83 -11.00 6.26
CA CYS A 119 1.29 -10.90 4.89
C CYS A 119 2.72 -10.33 4.83
N VAL A 120 3.49 -10.72 3.81
CA VAL A 120 4.81 -10.11 3.54
C VAL A 120 4.61 -8.87 2.66
N PRO A 121 4.95 -7.67 3.12
CA PRO A 121 4.76 -6.45 2.33
C PRO A 121 5.90 -6.27 1.32
N VAL A 122 5.53 -5.91 0.09
CA VAL A 122 6.41 -5.22 -0.87
C VAL A 122 6.23 -3.73 -0.63
N TYR A 123 7.19 -3.12 0.05
CA TYR A 123 7.07 -1.77 0.61
C TYR A 123 7.84 -0.74 -0.22
N VAL A 124 7.23 0.43 -0.42
CA VAL A 124 7.87 1.61 -1.00
C VAL A 124 7.41 2.82 -0.21
N GLY A 125 8.34 3.49 0.48
CA GLY A 125 8.05 4.59 1.39
C GLY A 125 9.28 5.51 1.58
N PRO A 126 9.61 5.91 2.81
CA PRO A 126 10.80 6.72 3.13
C PRO A 126 12.12 6.00 2.79
N GLN A 127 13.20 6.75 2.56
CA GLN A 127 14.51 6.17 2.23
C GLN A 127 15.12 5.41 3.41
N GLU A 128 15.01 6.03 4.57
CA GLU A 128 15.48 5.59 5.89
C GLU A 128 14.61 4.48 6.53
N ILE A 129 13.73 3.83 5.77
CA ILE A 129 12.82 2.82 6.34
C ILE A 129 13.56 1.70 7.10
N ALA A 130 14.77 1.35 6.66
CA ALA A 130 15.60 0.34 7.31
C ALA A 130 16.11 0.75 8.71
N ASP A 131 16.16 2.06 8.98
CA ASP A 131 16.52 2.60 10.31
C ASP A 131 15.36 2.45 11.28
N LEU A 132 14.14 2.56 10.76
CA LEU A 132 12.89 2.48 11.50
C LEU A 132 12.44 1.03 11.74
N ILE A 133 12.52 0.20 10.70
CA ILE A 133 11.98 -1.17 10.66
C ILE A 133 13.05 -2.09 10.08
N PRO A 134 13.33 -3.26 10.68
CA PRO A 134 14.30 -4.20 10.15
C PRO A 134 14.03 -4.53 8.67
N ALA A 135 15.07 -4.43 7.83
CA ALA A 135 14.97 -4.61 6.38
C ALA A 135 14.52 -6.02 5.97
N ASP A 136 14.64 -6.99 6.87
CA ASP A 136 14.23 -8.38 6.68
C ASP A 136 12.76 -8.65 7.04
N CYS A 137 12.00 -7.61 7.41
CA CYS A 137 10.55 -7.65 7.65
C CYS A 137 9.72 -7.27 6.41
N PHE A 138 10.33 -6.79 5.34
CA PHE A 138 9.64 -6.38 4.12
C PHE A 138 10.52 -6.62 2.90
N ILE A 139 9.91 -6.64 1.72
CA ILE A 139 10.61 -6.63 0.45
C ILE A 139 10.66 -5.17 -0.03
N ASP A 140 11.85 -4.61 -0.21
CA ASP A 140 11.98 -3.26 -0.74
C ASP A 140 11.58 -3.23 -2.22
N GLY A 141 10.43 -2.63 -2.51
CA GLY A 141 9.91 -2.53 -3.87
C GLY A 141 10.74 -1.62 -4.78
N ARG A 142 11.62 -0.78 -4.22
CA ARG A 142 12.52 0.09 -4.99
C ARG A 142 13.68 -0.67 -5.62
N SER A 143 13.98 -1.87 -5.12
CA SER A 143 15.01 -2.75 -5.66
C SER A 143 14.65 -3.36 -7.02
N TYR A 144 13.43 -3.12 -7.53
CA TYR A 144 12.94 -3.67 -8.78
C TYR A 144 12.52 -2.56 -9.74
N GLU A 145 13.23 -2.45 -10.86
CA GLU A 145 12.94 -1.43 -11.89
C GLU A 145 11.62 -1.69 -12.63
N THR A 146 11.23 -2.96 -12.75
CA THR A 146 10.04 -3.39 -13.52
C THR A 146 9.14 -4.33 -12.73
N PRO A 147 7.82 -4.35 -13.01
CA PRO A 147 6.92 -5.33 -12.42
C PRO A 147 7.32 -6.78 -12.71
N ALA A 148 7.91 -7.05 -13.88
CA ALA A 148 8.42 -8.37 -14.25
C ALA A 148 9.58 -8.82 -13.36
N ALA A 149 10.54 -7.93 -13.08
CA ALA A 149 11.64 -8.22 -12.19
C ALA A 149 11.17 -8.49 -10.75
N LEU A 150 10.19 -7.70 -10.28
CA LEU A 150 9.55 -7.93 -8.99
C LEU A 150 8.88 -9.31 -8.96
N ASP A 151 8.02 -9.62 -9.93
CA ASP A 151 7.31 -10.91 -9.99
C ASP A 151 8.28 -12.09 -10.03
N ALA A 152 9.32 -12.01 -10.86
CA ALA A 152 10.35 -13.04 -10.95
C ALA A 152 11.00 -13.31 -9.58
N HIS A 153 11.35 -12.26 -8.83
CA HIS A 153 11.87 -12.43 -7.48
C HIS A 153 10.83 -13.03 -6.52
N LEU A 154 9.60 -12.54 -6.52
CA LEU A 154 8.55 -13.06 -5.64
C LEU A 154 8.32 -14.57 -5.83
N ARG A 155 8.43 -15.06 -7.07
CA ARG A 155 8.34 -16.50 -7.40
C ARG A 155 9.50 -17.35 -6.88
N THR A 156 10.65 -16.74 -6.59
CA THR A 156 11.79 -17.46 -5.99
C THR A 156 11.63 -17.68 -4.48
N ILE A 157 10.72 -16.96 -3.83
CA ILE A 157 10.50 -17.07 -2.39
C ILE A 157 9.60 -18.28 -2.13
N ASP A 158 10.18 -19.33 -1.56
CA ASP A 158 9.44 -20.51 -1.14
C ASP A 158 8.68 -20.30 0.19
N GLY A 159 7.88 -21.30 0.58
CA GLY A 159 7.11 -21.25 1.81
C GLY A 159 7.97 -21.15 3.09
N THR A 160 9.19 -21.67 3.08
CA THR A 160 10.11 -21.61 4.22
C THR A 160 10.65 -20.20 4.42
N ALA A 161 11.13 -19.58 3.34
CA ALA A 161 11.60 -18.19 3.32
C ALA A 161 10.47 -17.20 3.64
N TYR A 162 9.27 -17.45 3.11
CA TYR A 162 8.08 -16.66 3.43
C TYR A 162 7.76 -16.72 4.93
N ARG A 163 7.70 -17.93 5.52
CA ARG A 163 7.45 -18.11 6.96
C ARG A 163 8.53 -17.47 7.82
N ALA A 164 9.80 -17.60 7.44
CA ALA A 164 10.89 -16.94 8.15
C ALA A 164 10.70 -15.41 8.19
N THR A 165 10.21 -14.82 7.10
CA THR A 165 9.87 -13.39 7.05
C THR A 165 8.71 -13.05 7.99
N GLN A 166 7.66 -13.88 8.03
CA GLN A 166 6.55 -13.69 8.97
C GLN A 166 7.01 -13.74 10.44
N GLU A 167 7.93 -14.64 10.79
CA GLU A 167 8.45 -14.72 12.15
C GLU A 167 9.28 -13.49 12.52
N ARG A 168 10.05 -12.94 11.59
CA ARG A 168 10.78 -11.67 11.81
C ARG A 168 9.83 -10.49 12.00
N ILE A 169 8.77 -10.41 11.19
CA ILE A 169 7.69 -9.43 11.36
C ILE A 169 7.07 -9.57 12.76
N ARG A 170 6.76 -10.81 13.18
CA ARG A 170 6.20 -11.09 14.51
C ARG A 170 7.17 -10.65 15.62
N ALA A 171 8.45 -10.97 15.49
CA ALA A 171 9.47 -10.58 16.46
C ALA A 171 9.59 -9.06 16.57
N PHE A 172 9.57 -8.34 15.45
CA PHE A 172 9.56 -6.89 15.41
C PHE A 172 8.33 -6.32 16.13
N LEU A 173 7.11 -6.81 15.81
CA LEU A 173 5.86 -6.34 16.43
C LEU A 173 5.83 -6.53 17.96
N LEU A 174 6.52 -7.55 18.48
CA LEU A 174 6.61 -7.82 19.92
C LEU A 174 7.76 -7.07 20.61
N SER A 175 8.60 -6.37 19.86
CA SER A 175 9.74 -5.63 20.42
C SER A 175 9.39 -4.20 20.78
N ASP A 176 10.18 -3.58 21.66
CA ASP A 176 10.05 -2.16 21.99
C ASP A 176 10.22 -1.24 20.78
N ARG A 177 10.92 -1.70 19.73
CA ARG A 177 11.10 -0.95 18.48
C ARG A 177 9.80 -0.71 17.71
N ALA A 178 8.76 -1.53 17.93
CA ALA A 178 7.45 -1.32 17.33
C ALA A 178 6.59 -0.29 18.10
N ARG A 179 6.94 0.01 19.36
CA ARG A 179 6.16 0.91 20.22
C ARG A 179 5.93 2.30 19.63
N PRO A 180 6.91 2.96 18.96
CA PRO A 180 6.68 4.25 18.33
C PRO A 180 5.55 4.27 17.28
N PHE A 181 5.19 3.10 16.74
CA PHE A 181 4.14 2.92 15.74
C PHE A 181 2.81 2.44 16.34
N SER A 182 2.69 2.39 17.67
CA SER A 182 1.46 2.04 18.35
C SER A 182 0.49 3.23 18.41
N GLN A 183 -0.81 2.92 18.51
CA GLN A 183 -1.84 3.94 18.68
C GLN A 183 -1.69 4.67 20.03
N ASP A 184 -1.32 3.93 21.07
CA ASP A 184 -1.12 4.48 22.42
C ASP A 184 0.03 5.49 22.42
N HIS A 185 1.17 5.16 21.79
CA HIS A 185 2.29 6.09 21.70
C HIS A 185 1.93 7.33 20.89
N PHE A 186 1.19 7.17 19.80
CA PHE A 186 0.70 8.31 19.02
C PHE A 186 -0.21 9.22 19.86
N ALA A 187 -1.14 8.65 20.62
CA ALA A 187 -2.04 9.41 21.49
C ALA A 187 -1.28 10.12 22.62
N ASP A 188 -0.31 9.45 23.24
CA ASP A 188 0.54 10.01 24.30
C ASP A 188 1.37 11.19 23.79
N VAL A 189 2.03 11.02 22.64
CA VAL A 189 2.81 12.10 22.00
C VAL A 189 1.91 13.27 21.67
N LEU A 190 0.79 13.03 20.99
CA LEU A 190 -0.14 14.09 20.60
C LEU A 190 -0.66 14.88 21.82
N ALA A 191 -1.10 14.18 22.88
CA ALA A 191 -1.58 14.81 24.10
C ALA A 191 -0.48 15.63 24.78
N ARG A 192 0.75 15.08 24.87
CA ARG A 192 1.89 15.76 25.46
C ARG A 192 2.27 17.03 24.70
N GLU A 193 2.38 16.97 23.38
CA GLU A 193 2.75 18.14 22.57
C GLU A 193 1.67 19.24 22.64
N ILE A 194 0.37 18.87 22.60
CA ILE A 194 -0.72 19.85 22.79
C ILE A 194 -0.63 20.53 24.15
N LEU A 195 -0.40 19.76 25.23
CA LEU A 195 -0.26 20.32 26.57
C LEU A 195 0.98 21.22 26.71
N ALA A 196 2.06 20.92 25.99
CA ALA A 196 3.29 21.73 25.98
C ALA A 196 3.10 23.08 25.24
N ASP A 197 2.22 23.14 24.24
CA ASP A 197 1.94 24.36 23.48
C ASP A 197 0.96 25.30 24.20
N LEU A 198 0.07 24.79 25.06
CA LEU A 198 -0.94 25.60 25.77
C LEU A 198 -0.37 26.76 26.62
N PRO A 199 0.73 26.60 27.36
CA PRO A 199 1.36 27.70 28.10
C PRO A 199 1.97 28.80 27.22
N ALA A 200 2.37 28.46 25.98
CA ALA A 200 2.98 29.40 25.03
C ALA A 200 1.95 30.25 24.26
N ALA A 201 0.66 29.95 24.40
CA ALA A 201 -0.44 30.66 23.75
C ALA A 201 -1.13 31.70 24.67
N ARG A 202 -0.57 31.98 25.86
CA ARG A 202 -0.99 33.06 26.77
C ARG A 202 0.05 34.17 26.80
#